data_AF-A0AAD5D8T8-F1
#
_entry.id   AF-A0AAD5D8T8-F1
#
_cell.length_a   1.000
_cell.length_b   1.000
_cell.length_c   1.000
_cell.angle_alpha   90.00
_cell.angle_beta   90.00
_cell.angle_gamma   90.00
#
_symmetry.space_group_name_H-M   'P 1'
#
loop_
_entity.id
_entity.type
_entity.pdbx_description
1 polymer ?
#
loop_
_entity_poly.entity_id
_entity_poly.type
_entity_poly.pdbx_seq_one_letter_code
_entity_poly.pdbx_strand_id
1 'polypeptide(L)'
;FIQINNEIALGASISPISKYHGSQYDISLLIWKDPEQGNWWMQFGKGNVLGYWPGSLFSYLSDSASMIQWGGEVVNSASDGQHTTTQMGSGHFPEEGFGKSSYFRNVQIVDGSNSLRAPKDVATFTEQPNCYDVQTGKNDAWGSYIYYGGPGRNPNCP
;
A
#
# COMPACT_ATOMS: atom_id res chain seq x y z
N PHE A 1 -14.12 4.29 11.09
CA PHE A 1 -13.85 5.38 10.15
C PHE A 1 -15.12 6.20 10.01
N ILE A 2 -15.01 7.53 10.01
CA ILE A 2 -16.11 8.45 9.79
C ILE A 2 -15.91 9.05 8.40
N GLN A 3 -16.74 8.62 7.45
CA GLN A 3 -16.72 9.16 6.09
C GLN A 3 -17.46 10.51 6.05
N ILE A 4 -16.85 11.51 5.43
CA ILE A 4 -17.42 12.85 5.25
C ILE A 4 -17.68 13.18 3.78
N ASN A 5 -16.96 12.51 2.87
CA ASN A 5 -17.16 12.67 1.44
C ASN A 5 -18.37 11.86 0.98
N ASN A 6 -19.26 12.50 0.21
CA ASN A 6 -20.48 11.89 -0.32
C ASN A 6 -20.39 11.54 -1.81
N GLU A 7 -19.25 11.79 -2.46
CA GLU A 7 -19.00 11.49 -3.87
C GLU A 7 -18.21 10.19 -4.05
N ILE A 8 -17.26 9.93 -3.14
CA ILE A 8 -16.36 8.78 -3.18
C ILE A 8 -16.61 7.92 -1.94
N ALA A 9 -17.15 6.72 -2.14
CA ALA A 9 -17.35 5.76 -1.07
C ALA A 9 -16.06 5.00 -0.75
N LEU A 10 -15.80 4.74 0.54
CA LEU A 10 -14.87 3.70 0.91
C LEU A 10 -15.35 2.34 0.38
N GLY A 11 -14.45 1.61 -0.28
CA GLY A 11 -14.77 0.36 -0.97
C GLY A 11 -15.34 0.54 -2.38
N ALA A 12 -15.43 1.77 -2.89
CA ALA A 12 -15.74 2.00 -4.29
C ALA A 12 -14.70 1.33 -5.20
N SER A 13 -15.14 0.81 -6.34
CA SER A 13 -14.24 0.26 -7.35
C SER A 13 -13.44 1.38 -8.02
N ILE A 14 -12.17 1.11 -8.27
CA ILE A 14 -11.31 2.01 -9.03
C ILE A 14 -11.46 1.68 -10.51
N SER A 15 -11.62 2.71 -11.34
CA SER A 15 -11.66 2.57 -12.78
C SER A 15 -10.98 3.80 -13.43
N PRO A 16 -10.17 3.61 -14.49
CA PRO A 16 -9.76 2.33 -15.08
C PRO A 16 -8.74 1.58 -14.20
N ILE A 17 -8.56 0.28 -14.47
CA ILE A 17 -7.53 -0.57 -13.84
C ILE A 17 -6.37 -0.87 -14.81
N SER A 18 -5.18 -1.03 -14.26
CA SER A 18 -3.97 -1.38 -15.02
C SER A 18 -4.09 -2.75 -15.69
N LYS A 19 -3.36 -2.96 -16.78
CA LYS A 19 -3.30 -4.24 -17.52
C LYS A 19 -1.87 -4.74 -17.63
N TYR A 20 -1.67 -6.06 -17.52
CA TYR A 20 -0.37 -6.68 -17.76
C TYR A 20 0.11 -6.37 -19.19
N HIS A 21 1.34 -5.86 -19.33
CA HIS A 21 1.90 -5.34 -20.58
C HIS A 21 1.07 -4.24 -21.27
N GLY A 22 0.24 -3.51 -20.53
CA GLY A 22 -0.64 -2.48 -21.08
C GLY A 22 -0.57 -1.16 -20.34
N SER A 23 -1.61 -0.35 -20.52
CA SER A 23 -1.77 0.92 -19.81
C SER A 23 -1.73 0.71 -18.30
N GLN A 24 -0.95 1.55 -17.63
CA GLN A 24 -0.85 1.60 -16.17
C GLN A 24 -1.56 2.84 -15.65
N TYR A 25 -2.26 2.68 -14.54
CA TYR A 25 -2.99 3.73 -13.86
C TYR A 25 -2.64 3.75 -12.38
N ASP A 26 -2.61 4.95 -11.81
CA ASP A 26 -2.25 5.20 -10.43
C ASP A 26 -3.40 5.89 -9.70
N ILE A 27 -3.49 5.62 -8.40
CA ILE A 27 -4.24 6.45 -7.48
C ILE A 27 -3.26 7.11 -6.49
N SER A 28 -3.65 8.25 -5.94
CA SER A 28 -2.89 8.89 -4.87
C SER A 28 -3.68 8.83 -3.58
N LEU A 29 -3.05 8.35 -2.51
CA LEU A 29 -3.63 8.28 -1.18
C LEU A 29 -2.72 9.05 -0.22
N LEU A 30 -3.33 9.84 0.65
CA LEU A 30 -2.64 10.50 1.76
C LEU A 30 -3.36 10.15 3.06
N ILE A 31 -2.60 9.63 4.02
CA ILE A 31 -3.05 9.46 5.40
C ILE A 31 -2.14 10.30 6.28
N TRP A 32 -2.71 11.12 7.14
CA TRP A 32 -1.94 11.97 8.04
C TRP A 32 -2.67 12.16 9.35
N LYS A 33 -1.90 12.45 10.41
CA LYS A 33 -2.47 12.84 11.68
C LYS A 33 -2.57 14.36 11.75
N ASP A 34 -3.77 14.85 12.02
CA ASP A 34 -4.01 16.27 12.24
C ASP A 34 -3.37 16.70 13.57
N PRO A 35 -2.42 17.65 13.55
CA PRO A 35 -1.75 18.13 14.76
C PRO A 35 -2.68 18.93 15.68
N GLU A 36 -3.79 19.48 15.18
CA GLU A 36 -4.72 20.29 15.97
C GLU A 36 -5.76 19.43 16.68
N GLN A 37 -6.46 18.56 15.94
CA GLN A 37 -7.56 17.76 16.49
C GLN A 37 -7.13 16.34 16.90
N GLY A 38 -5.95 15.88 16.47
CA GLY A 38 -5.43 14.55 16.78
C GLY A 38 -6.08 13.40 16.01
N ASN A 39 -6.96 13.70 15.03
CA ASN A 39 -7.61 12.70 14.19
C ASN A 39 -6.68 12.25 13.05
N TRP A 40 -6.83 10.99 12.62
CA TRP A 40 -6.15 10.47 11.43
C TRP A 40 -7.04 10.66 10.22
N TRP A 41 -6.61 11.49 9.29
CA TRP A 41 -7.37 11.82 8.08
C TRP A 41 -6.91 11.00 6.89
N MET A 42 -7.83 10.77 5.95
CA MET A 42 -7.57 10.12 4.67
C MET A 42 -8.04 11.00 3.51
N GLN A 43 -7.21 11.10 2.49
CA GLN A 43 -7.48 11.81 1.24
C GLN A 43 -7.21 10.91 0.03
N PHE A 44 -8.06 11.03 -0.99
CA PHE A 44 -7.91 10.39 -2.29
C PHE A 44 -7.67 11.44 -3.39
N GLY A 45 -6.58 11.29 -4.14
CA GLY A 45 -6.15 12.31 -5.09
C GLY A 45 -5.86 13.65 -4.42
N LYS A 46 -5.84 14.72 -5.21
CA LYS A 46 -5.64 16.07 -4.70
C LYS A 46 -6.99 16.69 -4.33
N GLY A 47 -7.17 17.04 -3.06
CA GLY A 47 -8.32 17.83 -2.58
C GLY A 47 -9.50 17.01 -2.05
N ASN A 48 -9.62 15.71 -2.35
CA ASN A 48 -10.76 14.91 -1.89
C ASN A 48 -10.48 14.25 -0.55
N VAL A 49 -10.76 14.97 0.54
CA VAL A 49 -10.73 14.39 1.89
C VAL A 49 -11.91 13.44 2.04
N LEU A 50 -11.64 12.16 2.28
CA LEU A 50 -12.67 11.12 2.37
C LEU A 50 -13.31 11.06 3.74
N GLY A 51 -12.51 11.25 4.79
CA GLY A 51 -12.93 11.04 6.17
C GLY A 51 -11.75 10.84 7.10
N TYR A 52 -12.05 10.42 8.32
CA TYR A 52 -11.06 10.27 9.36
C TYR A 52 -11.36 9.10 10.31
N TRP A 53 -10.32 8.63 10.98
CA TRP A 53 -10.43 7.83 12.19
C TRP A 53 -10.26 8.77 13.40
N PRO A 54 -11.21 8.78 14.34
CA PRO A 54 -11.04 9.51 15.59
C PRO A 54 -9.77 9.09 16.32
N GLY A 55 -8.98 10.06 16.77
CA GLY A 55 -7.73 9.78 17.49
C GLY A 55 -7.94 8.91 18.74
N SER A 56 -9.11 9.04 19.38
CA SER A 56 -9.50 8.25 20.56
C SER A 56 -9.64 6.74 20.32
N LEU A 57 -9.70 6.29 19.06
CA LEU A 57 -9.70 4.86 18.73
C LEU A 57 -8.32 4.21 18.93
N PHE A 58 -7.25 5.02 18.99
CA PHE A 58 -5.90 4.50 19.00
C PHE A 58 -5.19 4.82 20.31
N SER A 59 -4.61 3.79 20.93
CA SER A 59 -3.66 3.94 22.03
C SER A 59 -2.24 4.17 21.49
N TYR A 60 -1.77 3.28 20.61
CA TYR A 60 -0.40 3.30 20.07
C TYR A 60 -0.17 4.32 18.96
N LEU A 61 -1.24 4.77 18.27
CA LEU A 61 -1.18 5.80 17.23
C LEU A 61 -1.78 7.14 17.72
N SER A 62 -1.91 7.32 19.05
CA SER A 62 -2.50 8.52 19.65
C SER A 62 -1.66 9.77 19.46
N ASP A 63 -0.33 9.63 19.48
CA ASP A 63 0.62 10.73 19.30
C ASP A 63 1.18 10.75 17.88
N SER A 64 1.83 9.66 17.46
CA SER A 64 2.45 9.49 16.16
C SER A 64 2.58 8.01 15.79
N ALA A 65 2.94 7.72 14.54
CA ALA A 65 3.32 6.38 14.11
C ALA A 65 4.84 6.19 14.31
N SER A 66 5.24 5.13 15.00
CA SER A 66 6.65 4.73 15.13
C SER A 66 7.14 3.88 13.97
N MET A 67 6.22 3.27 13.23
CA MET A 67 6.49 2.43 12.06
C MET A 67 5.40 2.68 11.00
N ILE A 68 5.82 2.73 9.74
CA ILE A 68 4.94 2.82 8.58
C ILE A 68 5.30 1.67 7.65
N GLN A 69 4.28 0.91 7.23
CA GLN A 69 4.44 -0.24 6.34
C GLN A 69 3.59 -0.02 5.10
N TRP A 70 4.13 -0.46 3.95
CA TRP A 70 3.42 -0.52 2.68
C TRP A 70 3.58 -1.94 2.13
N GLY A 71 2.52 -2.53 1.63
CA GLY A 71 2.57 -3.88 1.10
C GLY A 71 1.20 -4.49 0.93
N GLY A 72 1.17 -5.81 0.92
CA GLY A 72 -0.04 -6.62 0.92
C GLY A 72 0.05 -7.70 1.98
N GLU A 73 -1.11 -8.23 2.36
CA GLU A 73 -1.23 -9.34 3.28
C GLU A 73 -2.10 -10.40 2.63
N VAL A 74 -1.68 -11.66 2.73
CA VAL A 74 -2.45 -12.80 2.24
C VAL A 74 -2.63 -13.81 3.35
N VAL A 75 -3.88 -14.14 3.65
CA VAL A 75 -4.20 -15.22 4.58
C VAL A 75 -4.05 -16.56 3.86
N ASN A 76 -3.22 -17.43 4.44
CA ASN A 76 -3.07 -18.82 4.00
C ASN A 76 -3.43 -19.77 5.14
N SER A 77 -4.56 -20.46 5.04
CA SER A 77 -5.02 -21.43 6.03
C SER A 77 -4.44 -22.83 5.84
N ALA A 78 -3.77 -23.09 4.71
CA ALA A 78 -3.25 -24.41 4.33
C ALA A 78 -4.27 -25.55 4.50
N SER A 79 -5.55 -25.31 4.16
CA SER A 79 -6.67 -26.22 4.46
C SER A 79 -6.55 -27.63 3.86
N ASP A 80 -5.74 -27.81 2.82
CA ASP A 80 -5.43 -29.06 2.14
C ASP A 80 -3.92 -29.39 2.17
N GLY A 81 -3.17 -28.75 3.08
CA GLY A 81 -1.71 -28.87 3.16
C GLY A 81 -0.96 -28.12 2.05
N GLN A 82 -1.66 -27.33 1.22
CA GLN A 82 -1.07 -26.56 0.13
C GLN A 82 -1.11 -25.06 0.43
N HIS A 83 -0.23 -24.30 -0.20
CA HIS A 83 -0.30 -22.85 -0.15
C HIS A 83 -1.57 -22.34 -0.85
N THR A 84 -2.12 -21.20 -0.40
CA THR A 84 -3.24 -20.54 -1.10
C THR A 84 -2.86 -20.12 -2.53
N THR A 85 -3.83 -20.20 -3.44
CA THR A 85 -3.73 -19.70 -4.83
C THR A 85 -4.07 -18.21 -4.94
N THR A 86 -4.30 -17.52 -3.82
CA THR A 86 -4.58 -16.09 -3.81
C THR A 86 -3.40 -15.32 -4.40
N GLN A 87 -3.63 -14.55 -5.45
CA GLN A 87 -2.61 -13.70 -6.04
C GLN A 87 -2.46 -12.40 -5.23
N MET A 88 -1.22 -11.95 -5.01
CA MET A 88 -0.94 -10.63 -4.44
C MET A 88 -0.72 -9.62 -5.56
N GLY A 89 -1.42 -8.48 -5.50
CA GLY A 89 -1.29 -7.42 -6.50
C GLY A 89 -1.70 -7.92 -7.89
N SER A 90 -0.78 -7.87 -8.86
CA SER A 90 -1.01 -8.38 -10.21
C SER A 90 -0.84 -9.90 -10.33
N GLY A 91 -0.41 -10.58 -9.26
CA GLY A 91 -0.05 -12.01 -9.32
C GLY A 91 1.34 -12.29 -9.90
N HIS A 92 2.09 -11.25 -10.24
CA HIS A 92 3.44 -11.34 -10.80
C HIS A 92 4.48 -10.89 -9.78
N PHE A 93 5.65 -11.53 -9.83
CA PHE A 93 6.76 -11.23 -8.94
C PHE A 93 7.36 -9.85 -9.24
N PRO A 94 7.98 -9.18 -8.25
CA PRO A 94 8.50 -7.82 -8.39
C PRO A 94 9.63 -7.66 -9.42
N GLU A 95 10.39 -8.71 -9.73
CA GLU A 95 11.48 -8.69 -10.72
C GLU A 95 10.98 -8.36 -12.13
N GLU A 96 9.71 -8.61 -12.40
CA GLU A 96 9.10 -8.30 -13.69
C GLU A 96 8.93 -6.80 -13.95
N GLY A 97 8.88 -5.98 -12.90
CA GLY A 97 8.92 -4.53 -12.96
C GLY A 97 7.71 -3.85 -13.59
N PHE A 98 7.92 -2.63 -14.10
CA PHE A 98 6.84 -1.76 -14.57
C PHE A 98 6.02 -2.39 -15.70
N GLY A 99 4.69 -2.22 -15.62
CA GLY A 99 3.76 -2.78 -16.59
C GLY A 99 3.34 -4.21 -16.29
N LYS A 100 3.91 -4.84 -15.26
CA LYS A 100 3.72 -6.25 -14.95
C LYS A 100 3.49 -6.51 -13.46
N SER A 101 4.40 -6.05 -12.61
CA SER A 101 4.30 -6.16 -11.16
C SER A 101 3.47 -5.01 -10.60
N SER A 102 2.73 -5.26 -9.52
CA SER A 102 2.09 -4.18 -8.77
C SER A 102 3.13 -3.30 -8.10
N TYR A 103 2.81 -2.02 -7.93
CA TYR A 103 3.74 -1.07 -7.36
C TYR A 103 3.10 0.02 -6.51
N PHE A 104 3.89 0.53 -5.57
CA PHE A 104 3.72 1.84 -4.98
C PHE A 104 4.84 2.74 -5.51
N ARG A 105 4.52 3.97 -5.91
CA ARG A 105 5.52 4.94 -6.35
C ARG A 105 5.29 6.29 -5.68
N ASN A 106 6.33 7.13 -5.70
CA ASN A 106 6.36 8.40 -5.00
C ASN A 106 5.96 8.25 -3.52
N VAL A 107 6.49 7.21 -2.88
CA VAL A 107 6.21 6.93 -1.47
C VAL A 107 6.79 8.06 -0.62
N GLN A 108 5.95 8.64 0.24
CA GLN A 108 6.28 9.71 1.16
C GLN A 108 5.62 9.45 2.52
N ILE A 109 6.17 10.08 3.56
CA ILE A 109 5.63 10.10 4.92
C ILE A 109 5.30 11.52 5.31
N VAL A 110 4.33 11.70 6.21
CA VAL A 110 4.11 13.00 6.89
C VAL A 110 4.90 12.98 8.18
N ASP A 111 5.84 13.91 8.32
CA ASP A 111 6.69 14.02 9.52
C ASP A 111 6.01 14.83 10.65
N GLY A 112 6.67 14.95 11.80
CA GLY A 112 6.16 15.70 12.95
C GLY A 112 6.00 17.21 12.73
N SER A 113 6.54 17.75 11.62
CA SER A 113 6.30 19.13 11.18
C SER A 113 5.12 19.24 10.21
N ASN A 114 4.32 18.17 10.10
CA ASN A 114 3.19 18.03 9.18
C ASN A 114 3.59 18.25 7.72
N SER A 115 4.79 17.81 7.35
CA SER A 115 5.36 17.98 6.00
C SER A 115 5.63 16.64 5.34
N LEU A 116 5.40 16.57 4.02
CA LEU A 116 5.74 15.39 3.22
C LEU A 116 7.25 15.25 3.08
N ARG A 117 7.77 14.06 3.40
CA ARG A 117 9.18 13.69 3.28
C ARG A 117 9.31 12.36 2.57
N ALA A 118 10.38 12.18 1.81
CA ALA A 118 10.75 10.85 1.35
C ALA A 118 11.12 9.97 2.56
N PRO A 119 10.69 8.70 2.61
CA PRO A 119 11.08 7.80 3.67
C PRO A 119 12.59 7.56 3.65
N LYS A 120 13.16 7.38 4.83
CA LYS A 120 14.55 6.94 5.04
C LYS A 120 14.53 5.49 5.51
N ASP A 121 15.60 4.75 5.22
CA ASP A 121 15.83 3.41 5.77
C ASP A 121 14.69 2.41 5.49
N VAL A 122 14.15 2.42 4.26
CA VAL A 122 13.11 1.46 3.85
C VAL A 122 13.71 0.05 3.81
N ALA A 123 13.16 -0.84 4.63
CA ALA A 123 13.50 -2.26 4.63
C ALA A 123 12.36 -3.08 4.01
N THR A 124 12.72 -4.22 3.42
CA THR A 124 11.79 -5.20 2.86
C THR A 124 11.62 -6.38 3.81
N PHE A 125 10.41 -6.96 3.81
CA PHE A 125 10.09 -8.17 4.54
C PHE A 125 9.07 -9.00 3.75
N THR A 126 9.30 -10.32 3.68
CA THR A 126 8.38 -11.32 3.14
C THR A 126 8.54 -12.61 3.94
N GLU A 127 7.44 -13.25 4.32
CA GLU A 127 7.49 -14.53 5.02
C GLU A 127 7.89 -15.68 4.08
N GLN A 128 7.45 -15.64 2.81
CA GLN A 128 7.69 -16.69 1.83
C GLN A 128 8.00 -16.08 0.44
N PRO A 129 9.27 -15.76 0.15
CA PRO A 129 9.67 -15.08 -1.09
C PRO A 129 9.31 -15.86 -2.36
N ASN A 130 9.29 -17.19 -2.29
CA ASN A 130 8.89 -18.02 -3.42
C ASN A 130 7.38 -17.96 -3.74
N CYS A 131 6.54 -17.39 -2.86
CA CYS A 131 5.10 -17.25 -3.05
C CYS A 131 4.75 -15.80 -3.39
N TYR A 132 5.32 -14.86 -2.63
CA TYR A 132 5.19 -13.43 -2.80
C TYR A 132 6.51 -12.76 -2.43
N ASP A 133 6.92 -11.78 -3.22
CA ASP A 133 8.14 -11.04 -2.96
C ASP A 133 7.93 -9.54 -3.10
N VAL A 134 8.91 -8.78 -2.61
CA VAL A 134 8.91 -7.33 -2.60
C VAL A 134 10.31 -6.80 -2.89
N GLN A 135 10.40 -5.83 -3.80
CA GLN A 135 11.62 -5.10 -4.10
C GLN A 135 11.40 -3.61 -3.95
N THR A 136 12.42 -2.90 -3.48
CA THR A 136 12.40 -1.45 -3.34
C THR A 136 13.41 -0.82 -4.27
N GLY A 137 13.13 0.42 -4.67
CA GLY A 137 14.06 1.21 -5.46
C GLY A 137 13.82 2.70 -5.30
N LYS A 138 14.76 3.49 -5.83
CA LYS A 138 14.68 4.94 -5.80
C LYS A 138 15.28 5.54 -7.06
N ASN A 139 14.56 6.45 -7.69
CA ASN A 139 15.07 7.28 -8.79
C ASN A 139 14.29 8.60 -8.88
N ASP A 140 14.76 9.53 -9.70
CA ASP A 140 14.16 10.87 -9.80
C ASP A 140 12.75 10.86 -10.42
N ALA A 141 12.46 9.89 -11.29
CA ALA A 141 11.17 9.81 -11.98
C ALA A 141 10.06 9.22 -11.09
N TRP A 142 10.40 8.30 -10.19
CA TRP A 142 9.45 7.54 -9.36
C TRP A 142 9.54 7.87 -7.87
N GLY A 143 10.49 8.69 -7.45
CA GLY A 143 10.82 8.86 -6.04
C GLY A 143 11.26 7.52 -5.43
N SER A 144 10.91 7.30 -4.16
CA SER A 144 10.98 5.97 -3.56
C SER A 144 9.80 5.14 -4.04
N TYR A 145 10.06 3.91 -4.49
CA TYR A 145 9.04 3.00 -4.99
C TYR A 145 9.26 1.57 -4.52
N ILE A 146 8.19 0.78 -4.63
CA ILE A 146 8.10 -0.61 -4.21
C ILE A 146 7.45 -1.37 -5.35
N TYR A 147 8.08 -2.44 -5.82
CA TYR A 147 7.39 -3.50 -6.58
C TYR A 147 7.05 -4.62 -5.62
N TYR A 148 5.85 -5.19 -5.76
CA TYR A 148 5.41 -6.30 -4.94
C TYR A 148 4.43 -7.19 -5.70
N GLY A 149 4.32 -8.43 -5.27
CA GLY A 149 3.32 -9.35 -5.79
C GLY A 149 3.81 -10.79 -5.76
N GLY A 150 3.02 -11.64 -6.39
CA GLY A 150 3.34 -13.04 -6.55
C GLY A 150 2.08 -13.88 -6.75
N PRO A 151 2.21 -15.06 -7.37
CA PRO A 151 1.06 -15.87 -7.74
C PRO A 151 0.45 -16.63 -6.56
N GLY A 152 1.08 -16.60 -5.38
CA GLY A 152 0.79 -17.55 -4.31
C GLY A 152 1.33 -18.92 -4.69
N ARG A 153 0.47 -19.95 -4.62
CA ARG A 153 0.88 -21.33 -4.91
C ARG A 153 1.47 -21.49 -6.32
N ASN A 154 2.67 -22.04 -6.40
CA ASN A 154 3.40 -22.32 -7.64
C ASN A 154 4.43 -23.45 -7.41
N PRO A 155 5.14 -23.97 -8.44
CA PRO A 155 6.08 -25.07 -8.26
C PRO A 155 7.20 -24.85 -7.21
N ASN A 156 7.55 -23.60 -6.91
CA ASN A 156 8.54 -23.23 -5.89
C ASN A 156 7.90 -22.85 -4.53
N CYS A 157 6.56 -22.83 -4.47
CA CYS A 157 5.73 -22.56 -3.30
C CYS A 157 4.49 -23.48 -3.35
N PRO A 158 4.62 -24.76 -2.97
CA PRO A 158 3.54 -25.75 -3.06
C PRO A 158 2.43 -25.53 -2.02
#